data_AF-A0A1V9FR04-F1
#
_entry.id   AF-A0A1V9FR04-F1
#
_cell.length_a   1.000
_cell.length_b   1.000
_cell.length_c   1.000
_cell.angle_alpha   90.00
_cell.angle_beta   90.00
_cell.angle_gamma   90.00
#
_symmetry.space_group_name_H-M   'P 1'
#
loop_
_entity.id
_entity.type
_entity.pdbx_description
1 polymer ?
#
loop_
_entity_poly.entity_id
_entity_poly.type
_entity_poly.pdbx_seq_one_letter_code
_entity_poly.pdbx_strand_id
1 'polypeptide(L)'
;MGSGTAVFVKPWNTPFRFMLVTMIVCLLESLLALWFNMKNYGVSTAAFLWMFLWPSVLLVEVVFYRVVRRRIKERKFVWAHLILSLFSFAVLPLLYIGALFFSYLVIPSSPVMQSLFRVQMYSYWAGVIIGHIFFVIVIVQCFSAQKPQQPNDDNDLLSEIAM
;
A
#
# COMPACT_ATOMS: atom_id res chain seq x y z
N MET A 1 23.48 30.69 21.39
CA MET A 1 22.25 29.96 21.78
C MET A 1 21.70 29.29 20.52
N GLY A 2 22.08 28.03 20.29
CA GLY A 2 21.55 27.25 19.17
C GLY A 2 20.17 26.71 19.55
N SER A 3 19.13 27.20 18.88
CA SER A 3 17.81 26.59 18.91
C SER A 3 17.93 25.18 18.36
N GLY A 4 18.01 24.19 19.26
CA GLY A 4 17.93 22.79 18.90
C GLY A 4 16.53 22.50 18.39
N THR A 5 16.36 22.51 17.07
CA THR A 5 15.16 21.97 16.43
C THR A 5 15.07 20.51 16.81
N ALA A 6 14.13 20.18 17.68
CA ALA A 6 13.79 18.80 18.02
C ALA A 6 13.40 18.08 16.72
N VAL A 7 14.32 17.29 16.18
CA VAL A 7 14.05 16.42 15.04
C VAL A 7 13.14 15.32 15.58
N PHE A 8 11.83 15.46 15.36
CA PHE A 8 10.87 14.40 15.64
C PHE A 8 11.20 13.19 14.76
N VAL A 9 11.97 12.24 15.29
CA VAL A 9 12.20 10.96 14.66
C VAL A 9 10.89 10.18 14.76
N LYS A 10 10.11 10.15 13.66
CA LYS A 10 8.86 9.38 13.60
C LYS A 10 9.16 7.90 13.88
N PRO A 11 8.47 7.26 14.83
CA PRO A 11 8.73 5.87 15.20
C PRO A 11 8.48 4.92 14.03
N TRP A 12 9.28 3.84 13.94
CA TRP A 12 9.16 2.80 12.91
C TRP A 12 7.77 2.13 12.82
N ASN A 13 6.98 2.21 13.89
CA ASN A 13 5.58 1.76 13.86
C ASN A 13 4.72 2.48 12.80
N THR A 14 5.12 3.67 12.36
CA THR A 14 4.32 4.47 11.41
C THR A 14 4.27 3.82 10.02
N PRO A 15 5.39 3.49 9.34
CA PRO A 15 5.38 2.73 8.09
C PRO A 15 4.55 1.44 8.14
N PHE A 16 4.72 0.64 9.20
CA PHE A 16 4.02 -0.63 9.35
C PHE A 16 2.50 -0.46 9.46
N ARG A 17 2.05 0.50 10.28
CA ARG A 17 0.62 0.83 10.43
C ARG A 17 0.02 1.31 9.11
N PHE A 18 0.74 2.13 8.34
CA PHE A 18 0.28 2.57 7.02
C PHE A 18 0.04 1.39 6.08
N MET A 19 0.98 0.44 6.03
CA MET A 19 0.83 -0.72 5.15
C MET A 19 -0.32 -1.63 5.56
N LEU A 20 -0.48 -1.82 6.87
CA LEU A 20 -1.58 -2.60 7.43
C LEU A 20 -2.94 -1.95 7.10
N VAL A 21 -3.04 -0.62 7.16
CA VAL A 21 -4.23 0.12 6.71
C VAL A 21 -4.48 -0.10 5.22
N THR A 22 -3.46 0.04 4.36
CA THR A 22 -3.60 -0.22 2.92
C THR A 22 -4.10 -1.64 2.63
N MET A 23 -3.55 -2.64 3.32
CA MET A 23 -3.97 -4.04 3.19
C MET A 23 -5.42 -4.25 3.63
N ILE A 24 -5.85 -3.65 4.76
CA ILE A 24 -7.23 -3.74 5.24
C ILE A 24 -8.19 -3.11 4.22
N VAL A 25 -7.88 -1.92 3.70
CA VAL A 25 -8.73 -1.25 2.71
C VAL A 25 -8.84 -2.11 1.45
N CYS A 26 -7.72 -2.60 0.92
CA CYS A 26 -7.71 -3.49 -0.25
C CYS A 26 -8.53 -4.78 -0.03
N LEU A 27 -8.45 -5.37 1.18
CA LEU A 27 -9.25 -6.53 1.55
C LEU A 27 -10.75 -6.21 1.59
N LEU A 28 -11.13 -5.08 2.20
CA LEU A 28 -12.53 -4.64 2.27
C LEU A 28 -13.11 -4.37 0.88
N GLU A 29 -12.35 -3.73 -0.01
CA GLU A 29 -12.74 -3.54 -1.40
C GLU A 29 -12.94 -4.87 -2.13
N SER A 30 -12.03 -5.83 -1.92
CA SER A 30 -12.12 -7.16 -2.52
C SER A 30 -13.35 -7.94 -2.01
N LEU A 31 -13.65 -7.85 -0.71
CA LEU A 31 -14.85 -8.45 -0.11
C LEU A 31 -16.14 -7.81 -0.61
N LEU A 32 -16.17 -6.48 -0.74
CA LEU A 32 -17.32 -5.75 -1.27
C LEU A 32 -17.57 -6.13 -2.74
N ALA A 33 -16.51 -6.19 -3.55
CA ALA A 33 -16.57 -6.62 -4.93
C ALA A 33 -17.07 -8.08 -5.03
N LEU A 34 -16.56 -8.99 -4.19
CA LEU A 34 -17.00 -10.38 -4.16
C LEU A 34 -18.49 -10.49 -3.81
N TRP A 35 -18.93 -9.81 -2.75
CA TRP A 35 -20.32 -9.80 -2.34
C TRP A 35 -21.25 -9.30 -3.46
N PHE A 36 -20.88 -8.21 -4.11
CA PHE A 36 -21.65 -7.66 -5.23
C PHE A 36 -21.72 -8.64 -6.41
N ASN A 37 -20.61 -9.27 -6.78
CA ASN A 37 -20.59 -10.22 -7.90
C ASN A 37 -21.36 -11.51 -7.58
N MET A 38 -21.21 -12.06 -6.38
CA MET A 38 -21.96 -13.25 -5.95
C MET A 38 -23.46 -13.01 -5.97
N LYS A 39 -23.91 -11.82 -5.56
CA LYS A 39 -25.34 -11.47 -5.51
C LYS A 39 -25.97 -11.31 -6.90
N ASN A 40 -25.22 -10.80 -7.88
CA ASN A 40 -25.79 -10.38 -9.16
C ASN A 40 -25.45 -11.32 -10.34
N TYR A 41 -24.30 -11.96 -10.33
CA TYR A 41 -23.75 -12.65 -11.52
C TYR A 41 -23.21 -14.06 -11.26
N GLY A 42 -23.08 -14.46 -9.99
CA GLY A 42 -22.27 -15.62 -9.61
C GLY A 42 -20.77 -15.34 -9.78
N VAL A 43 -19.92 -16.17 -9.19
CA VAL A 43 -18.46 -15.96 -9.20
C VAL A 43 -17.76 -17.24 -9.60
N SER A 44 -16.94 -17.18 -10.65
CA SER A 44 -16.07 -18.29 -11.02
C SER A 44 -14.92 -18.45 -10.04
N THR A 45 -14.38 -19.65 -9.90
CA THR A 45 -13.19 -19.90 -9.05
C THR A 45 -12.02 -19.00 -9.42
N ALA A 46 -11.81 -18.73 -10.71
CA ALA A 46 -10.75 -17.84 -11.18
C ALA A 46 -10.97 -16.39 -10.70
N ALA A 47 -12.21 -15.87 -10.78
CA ALA A 47 -12.53 -14.53 -10.29
C ALA A 47 -12.38 -14.44 -8.77
N PHE A 48 -12.75 -15.49 -8.03
CA PHE A 48 -12.55 -15.57 -6.59
C PHE A 48 -11.05 -15.49 -6.23
N LEU A 49 -10.21 -16.32 -6.87
CA LEU A 49 -8.76 -16.31 -6.63
C LEU A 49 -8.14 -14.94 -6.99
N TRP A 50 -8.60 -14.34 -8.09
CA TRP A 50 -8.13 -13.02 -8.52
C TRP A 50 -8.42 -11.91 -7.48
N MET A 51 -9.59 -11.95 -6.84
CA MET A 51 -9.96 -10.98 -5.80
C MET A 51 -9.05 -11.03 -4.57
N PHE A 52 -8.51 -12.21 -4.21
CA PHE A 52 -7.64 -12.35 -3.05
C PHE A 52 -6.15 -12.25 -3.36
N LEU A 53 -5.76 -12.17 -4.64
CA LEU A 53 -4.36 -12.06 -5.05
C LEU A 53 -3.69 -10.83 -4.44
N TRP A 54 -4.29 -9.65 -4.61
CA TRP A 54 -3.68 -8.38 -4.18
C TRP A 54 -3.61 -8.22 -2.65
N PRO A 55 -4.66 -8.51 -1.86
CA PRO A 55 -4.55 -8.55 -0.41
C PRO A 55 -3.45 -9.51 0.07
N SER A 56 -3.28 -10.65 -0.60
CA SER A 56 -2.23 -11.62 -0.26
C SER A 56 -0.83 -11.09 -0.55
N VAL A 57 -0.63 -10.39 -1.68
CA VAL A 57 0.64 -9.72 -2.00
C VAL A 57 0.98 -8.67 -0.95
N LEU A 58 0.03 -7.79 -0.59
CA LEU A 58 0.23 -6.77 0.44
C LEU A 58 0.53 -7.41 1.81
N LEU A 59 -0.13 -8.52 2.16
CA LEU A 59 0.17 -9.26 3.39
C LEU A 59 1.61 -9.77 3.42
N VAL A 60 2.10 -10.33 2.31
CA VAL A 60 3.49 -10.78 2.18
C VAL A 60 4.45 -9.61 2.36
N GLU A 61 4.15 -8.45 1.77
CA GLU A 61 4.97 -7.24 1.94
C GLU A 61 4.97 -6.73 3.38
N VAL A 62 3.82 -6.73 4.06
CA VAL A 62 3.70 -6.36 5.49
C VAL A 62 4.59 -7.27 6.36
N VAL A 63 4.52 -8.58 6.14
CA VAL A 63 5.36 -9.57 6.84
C VAL A 63 6.83 -9.31 6.53
N PHE A 64 7.16 -9.09 5.26
CA PHE A 64 8.53 -8.80 4.83
C PHE A 64 9.09 -7.57 5.55
N TYR A 65 8.39 -6.44 5.50
CA TYR A 65 8.80 -5.21 6.20
C TYR A 65 8.97 -5.41 7.70
N ARG A 66 8.09 -6.21 8.32
CA ARG A 66 8.22 -6.54 9.74
C ARG A 66 9.50 -7.32 10.04
N VAL A 67 9.87 -8.26 9.17
CA VAL A 67 11.09 -9.08 9.32
C VAL A 67 12.35 -8.26 9.05
N VAL A 68 12.37 -7.45 7.99
CA VAL A 68 13.58 -6.71 7.57
C VAL A 68 13.72 -5.33 8.21
N ARG A 69 12.78 -4.90 9.06
CA ARG A 69 12.79 -3.55 9.67
C ARG A 69 14.11 -3.12 10.29
N ARG A 70 14.80 -4.06 10.96
CA ARG A 70 16.09 -3.81 11.63
C ARG A 70 17.26 -3.64 10.66
N ARG A 71 17.07 -3.89 9.37
CA ARG A 71 18.08 -3.80 8.31
C ARG A 71 17.86 -2.61 7.37
N ILE A 72 16.75 -1.88 7.52
CA ILE A 72 16.43 -0.78 6.62
C ILE A 72 17.21 0.47 7.02
N LYS A 73 18.12 0.90 6.12
CA LYS A 73 18.93 2.11 6.28
C LYS A 73 18.15 3.38 5.96
N GLU A 74 17.49 3.41 4.80
CA GLU A 74 16.87 4.61 4.27
C GLU A 74 15.34 4.50 4.27
N ARG A 75 14.70 5.17 5.23
CA ARG A 75 13.23 5.18 5.37
C ARG A 75 12.51 5.81 4.17
N LYS A 76 13.18 6.68 3.40
CA LYS A 76 12.56 7.40 2.27
C LYS A 76 12.02 6.46 1.19
N PHE A 77 12.73 5.38 0.88
CA PHE A 77 12.28 4.41 -0.13
C PHE A 77 11.12 3.57 0.36
N VAL A 78 11.09 3.26 1.67
CA VAL A 78 9.93 2.62 2.30
C VAL A 78 8.71 3.52 2.19
N TRP A 79 8.84 4.81 2.53
CA TRP A 79 7.74 5.76 2.41
C TRP A 79 7.27 5.95 0.97
N ALA A 80 8.19 6.01 0.00
CA ALA A 80 7.84 6.09 -1.42
C ALA A 80 7.01 4.86 -1.84
N HIS A 81 7.46 3.66 -1.49
CA HIS A 81 6.69 2.43 -1.74
C HIS A 81 5.32 2.48 -1.07
N LEU A 82 5.25 2.83 0.22
CA LEU A 82 3.99 2.85 0.97
C LEU A 82 2.98 3.85 0.41
N ILE A 83 3.43 5.05 0.03
CA ILE A 83 2.56 6.08 -0.56
C ILE A 83 2.02 5.59 -1.90
N LEU A 84 2.87 4.99 -2.74
CA LEU A 84 2.45 4.46 -4.03
C LEU A 84 1.49 3.27 -3.88
N SER A 85 1.75 2.37 -2.95
CA SER A 85 0.87 1.23 -2.67
C SER A 85 -0.48 1.72 -2.10
N LEU A 86 -0.48 2.67 -1.16
CA LEU A 86 -1.71 3.29 -0.66
C LEU A 86 -2.49 3.96 -1.79
N PHE A 87 -1.80 4.71 -2.65
CA PHE A 87 -2.43 5.40 -3.76
C PHE A 87 -3.04 4.42 -4.76
N SER A 88 -2.28 3.40 -5.19
CA SER A 88 -2.74 2.41 -6.16
C SER A 88 -3.81 1.47 -5.63
N PHE A 89 -3.65 0.93 -4.41
CA PHE A 89 -4.54 -0.12 -3.90
C PHE A 89 -5.73 0.38 -3.06
N ALA A 90 -5.77 1.66 -2.71
CA ALA A 90 -6.87 2.21 -1.91
C ALA A 90 -7.42 3.51 -2.51
N VAL A 91 -6.58 4.53 -2.70
CA VAL A 91 -7.09 5.85 -3.12
C VAL A 91 -7.66 5.82 -4.53
N LEU A 92 -6.95 5.23 -5.47
CA LEU A 92 -7.32 5.25 -6.89
C LEU A 92 -8.58 4.42 -7.20
N PRO A 93 -8.78 3.19 -6.63
CA PRO A 93 -10.05 2.47 -6.72
C PRO A 93 -11.22 3.27 -6.13
N LEU A 94 -11.05 3.88 -4.95
CA LEU A 94 -12.09 4.70 -4.32
C LEU A 94 -12.46 5.92 -5.17
N LEU A 95 -11.46 6.62 -5.73
CA LEU A 95 -11.69 7.74 -6.65
C LEU A 95 -12.46 7.29 -7.89
N TYR A 96 -12.15 6.11 -8.42
CA TYR A 96 -12.87 5.56 -9.57
C TYR A 96 -14.31 5.20 -9.24
N ILE A 97 -14.57 4.54 -8.10
CA ILE A 97 -15.93 4.23 -7.63
C ILE A 97 -16.72 5.54 -7.41
N GLY A 98 -16.11 6.56 -6.81
CA GLY A 98 -16.72 7.87 -6.64
C GLY A 98 -17.05 8.55 -7.97
N ALA A 99 -16.12 8.49 -8.93
CA ALA A 99 -16.32 9.03 -10.27
C ALA A 99 -17.43 8.29 -11.04
N LEU A 100 -17.53 6.96 -10.89
CA LEU A 100 -18.62 6.16 -11.45
C LEU A 100 -19.97 6.55 -10.85
N PHE A 101 -20.05 6.69 -9.53
CA PHE A 101 -21.27 7.08 -8.84
C PHE A 101 -21.76 8.45 -9.29
N PHE A 102 -20.87 9.44 -9.35
CA PHE A 102 -21.20 10.78 -9.83
C PHE A 102 -21.61 10.77 -11.30
N SER A 103 -20.88 10.04 -12.15
CA SER A 103 -21.20 9.94 -13.58
C SER A 103 -22.58 9.31 -13.82
N TYR A 104 -22.93 8.26 -13.06
CA TYR A 104 -24.23 7.61 -13.14
C TYR A 104 -25.39 8.56 -12.80
N LEU A 105 -25.20 9.45 -11.80
CA LEU A 105 -26.21 10.41 -11.39
C LEU A 105 -26.42 11.55 -12.41
N VAL A 106 -25.37 11.93 -13.15
CA VAL A 106 -25.41 13.13 -14.00
C VAL A 106 -25.63 12.79 -15.48
N ILE A 107 -24.93 11.79 -16.04
CA ILE A 107 -25.05 11.37 -17.44
C ILE A 107 -24.87 9.85 -17.54
N PRO A 108 -25.97 9.06 -17.51
CA PRO A 108 -25.87 7.62 -17.72
C PRO A 108 -25.35 7.34 -19.14
N SER A 109 -24.28 6.54 -19.26
CA SER A 109 -23.69 6.03 -20.51
C SER A 109 -22.92 7.00 -21.42
N SER A 110 -22.03 7.83 -20.86
CA SER A 110 -21.16 8.69 -21.67
C SER A 110 -19.80 8.01 -22.02
N PRO A 111 -19.19 8.30 -23.19
CA PRO A 111 -17.84 7.85 -23.55
C PRO A 111 -16.76 8.25 -22.53
N VAL A 112 -17.05 9.21 -21.64
CA VAL A 112 -16.18 9.61 -20.53
C VAL A 112 -15.94 8.45 -19.56
N MET A 113 -16.91 7.55 -19.33
CA MET A 113 -16.73 6.40 -18.44
C MET A 113 -15.63 5.44 -18.92
N GLN A 114 -15.54 5.20 -20.23
CA GLN A 114 -14.50 4.34 -20.80
C GLN A 114 -13.12 5.00 -20.68
N SER A 115 -13.04 6.31 -20.91
CA SER A 115 -11.79 7.07 -20.74
C SER A 115 -11.34 7.07 -19.27
N LEU A 116 -12.25 7.28 -18.32
CA LEU A 116 -11.96 7.22 -16.88
C LEU A 116 -11.44 5.84 -16.47
N PHE A 117 -12.06 4.77 -16.97
CA PHE A 117 -11.58 3.40 -16.71
C PHE A 117 -10.16 3.18 -17.25
N ARG A 118 -9.84 3.64 -18.46
CA ARG A 118 -8.48 3.52 -19.01
C ARG A 118 -7.46 4.31 -18.21
N VAL A 119 -7.78 5.56 -17.83
CA VAL A 119 -6.90 6.40 -17.01
C VAL A 119 -6.66 5.77 -15.65
N GLN A 120 -7.71 5.25 -15.01
CA GLN A 120 -7.61 4.51 -13.76
C GLN A 120 -6.69 3.30 -13.94
N MET A 121 -6.92 2.47 -14.96
CA MET A 121 -6.17 1.24 -15.16
C MET A 121 -4.68 1.50 -15.41
N TYR A 122 -4.34 2.48 -16.25
CA TYR A 122 -2.93 2.84 -16.49
C TYR A 122 -2.27 3.47 -15.26
N SER A 123 -2.98 4.34 -14.54
CA SER A 123 -2.46 4.96 -13.31
C SER A 123 -2.24 3.93 -12.21
N TYR A 124 -3.17 2.97 -12.08
CA TYR A 124 -3.07 1.85 -11.16
C TYR A 124 -1.78 1.05 -11.42
N TRP A 125 -1.60 0.55 -12.65
CA TRP A 125 -0.45 -0.27 -13.01
C TRP A 125 0.87 0.51 -12.93
N ALA A 126 0.89 1.77 -13.35
CA ALA A 126 2.07 2.61 -13.21
C ALA A 126 2.47 2.76 -11.73
N GLY A 127 1.51 3.05 -10.84
CA GLY A 127 1.77 3.17 -9.41
C GLY A 127 2.23 1.85 -8.78
N VAL A 128 1.63 0.71 -9.17
CA VAL A 128 2.07 -0.62 -8.71
C VAL A 128 3.51 -0.90 -9.13
N ILE A 129 3.84 -0.72 -10.41
CA ILE A 129 5.18 -0.98 -10.96
C ILE A 129 6.22 -0.09 -10.28
N ILE A 130 5.96 1.22 -10.21
CA ILE A 130 6.88 2.18 -9.59
C ILE A 130 7.03 1.89 -8.09
N GLY A 131 5.94 1.56 -7.40
CA GLY A 131 5.96 1.16 -5.99
C GLY A 131 6.85 -0.06 -5.76
N HIS A 132 6.72 -1.09 -6.59
CA HIS A 132 7.53 -2.30 -6.49
C HIS A 132 9.00 -2.07 -6.81
N ILE A 133 9.34 -1.12 -7.70
CA ILE A 133 10.74 -0.71 -7.90
C ILE A 133 11.33 -0.21 -6.58
N PHE A 134 10.61 0.64 -5.84
CA PHE A 134 11.07 1.09 -4.51
C PHE A 134 11.15 -0.04 -3.50
N PHE A 135 10.22 -0.99 -3.52
CA PHE A 135 10.27 -2.18 -2.68
C PHE A 135 11.53 -3.01 -2.95
N VAL A 136 11.86 -3.27 -4.22
CA VAL A 136 13.07 -3.99 -4.63
C VAL A 136 14.34 -3.25 -4.20
N ILE A 137 14.38 -1.93 -4.36
CA ILE A 137 15.52 -1.12 -3.87
C ILE A 137 15.72 -1.32 -2.36
N VAL A 138 14.64 -1.29 -1.57
CA VAL A 138 14.71 -1.54 -0.13
C VAL A 138 15.23 -2.95 0.18
N ILE A 139 14.76 -3.97 -0.54
CA ILE A 139 15.24 -5.36 -0.41
C ILE A 139 16.75 -5.41 -0.65
N VAL A 140 17.19 -4.91 -1.80
CA VAL A 140 18.60 -4.93 -2.21
C VAL A 140 19.47 -4.22 -1.17
N GLN A 141 19.04 -3.05 -0.66
CA GLN A 141 19.75 -2.34 0.40
C GLN A 141 19.82 -3.12 1.73
N CYS A 142 18.75 -3.83 2.11
CA CYS A 142 18.72 -4.64 3.33
C CYS A 142 19.69 -5.83 3.28
N PHE A 143 19.89 -6.42 2.10
CA PHE A 143 20.76 -7.60 1.93
C PHE A 143 22.19 -7.27 1.49
N SER A 144 22.43 -6.10 0.90
CA SER A 144 23.77 -5.66 0.49
C SER A 144 24.59 -5.09 1.66
N ALA A 145 23.96 -4.79 2.78
CA ALA A 145 24.62 -4.25 3.97
C ALA A 145 25.31 -5.36 4.77
N GLN A 146 26.65 -5.35 4.83
CA GLN A 146 27.46 -6.35 5.54
C GLN A 146 27.27 -6.41 7.07
N LYS A 147 26.61 -5.43 7.69
CA LYS A 147 26.32 -5.43 9.14
C LYS A 147 24.87 -4.99 9.40
N PRO A 148 24.16 -5.64 10.35
CA PRO A 148 22.90 -5.12 10.85
C PRO A 148 23.18 -3.75 11.49
N GLN A 149 22.76 -2.69 10.81
CA GLN A 149 22.79 -1.34 11.36
C GLN A 149 21.43 -1.11 11.98
N GLN A 150 21.40 -1.02 13.31
CA GLN A 150 20.20 -0.59 14.03
C GLN A 150 19.78 0.74 13.40
N PRO A 151 18.52 0.90 12.96
CA PRO A 151 18.06 2.21 12.55
C PRO A 151 18.31 3.16 13.73
N ASN A 152 18.79 4.37 13.44
CA ASN A 152 19.02 5.42 14.44
C ASN A 152 17.65 5.88 14.99
N ASP A 153 17.01 5.00 15.75
CA ASP A 153 15.66 5.13 16.29
C ASP A 153 15.83 5.20 17.81
N ASP A 154 16.14 6.39 18.29
CA ASP A 154 16.28 6.68 19.74
C ASP A 154 14.97 6.48 20.52
N ASN A 155 13.89 6.01 19.86
CA ASN A 155 12.52 5.89 20.37
C ASN A 155 11.88 4.51 20.09
N ASP A 156 12.65 3.42 19.99
CA ASP A 156 12.07 2.08 19.93
C ASP A 156 11.47 1.70 21.30
N LEU A 157 10.22 2.09 21.55
CA LEU A 157 9.46 1.77 22.77
C LEU A 157 9.39 0.24 23.08
N LEU A 158 9.71 -0.61 22.10
CA LEU A 158 9.80 -2.06 22.28
C LEU A 158 11.14 -2.53 22.86
N SER A 159 12.20 -1.72 22.85
CA SER A 159 13.42 -2.03 23.61
C SER A 159 13.30 -1.71 25.10
N GLU A 160 12.32 -0.90 25.49
CA GLU A 160 12.10 -0.50 26.89
C GLU A 160 11.30 -1.55 27.69
N ILE A 161 10.51 -2.40 27.02
CA ILE A 161 9.72 -3.47 27.67
C ILE A 161 10.52 -4.78 27.83
N ALA A 162 11.71 -4.86 27.21
CA ALA A 162 12.59 -6.03 27.27
C ALA A 162 13.80 -5.85 28.21
N MET A 163 13.80 -4.81 29.05
CA MET A 163 14.73 -4.61 30.16
C MET A 163 14.03 -4.84 31.51
#